data_AF-A0A8R2NLL8-F1
#
_entry.id   AF-A0A8R2NLL8-F1
#
_cell.length_a   1.000
_cell.length_b   1.000
_cell.length_c   1.000
_cell.angle_alpha   90.00
_cell.angle_beta   90.00
_cell.angle_gamma   90.00
#
_symmetry.space_group_name_H-M   'P 1'
#
loop_
_entity.id
_entity.type
_entity.pdbx_description
1 polymer ?
#
loop_
_entity_poly.entity_id
_entity_poly.type
_entity_poly.pdbx_seq_one_letter_code
_entity_poly.pdbx_strand_id
1 'polypeptide(L)'
;MIHDYKLKESYPNIEIAIRIFLSKPVTTASRERSFSKLKLIKTYLRSTMAQERLSSIAILSIETEIASKLDYEEVIDKFADTKARKISL
;
A
#
# COMPACT_ATOMS: atom_id res chain seq x y z
N MET A 1 -22.78 -0.03 16.92
CA MET A 1 -23.84 0.15 15.91
C MET A 1 -24.25 -1.11 15.16
N ILE A 2 -23.43 -2.16 14.98
CA ILE A 2 -23.87 -3.45 14.37
C ILE A 2 -24.13 -4.54 15.43
N HIS A 3 -23.57 -4.41 16.62
CA HIS A 3 -23.72 -5.37 17.71
C HIS A 3 -25.08 -5.29 18.46
N ASP A 4 -25.86 -4.22 18.24
CA ASP A 4 -27.13 -3.97 18.96
C ASP A 4 -28.36 -4.58 18.28
N TYR A 5 -28.25 -4.95 17.00
CA TYR A 5 -29.34 -5.58 16.27
C TYR A 5 -28.97 -7.05 16.03
N LYS A 6 -29.86 -7.96 16.44
CA LYS A 6 -29.82 -9.42 16.21
C LYS A 6 -29.83 -9.85 14.72
N LEU A 7 -29.21 -9.05 13.84
CA LEU A 7 -29.12 -9.30 12.40
C LEU A 7 -28.25 -10.52 12.07
N LYS A 8 -27.34 -10.88 12.97
CA LYS A 8 -26.42 -12.01 12.86
C LYS A 8 -27.12 -13.37 12.83
N GLU A 9 -28.26 -13.49 13.51
CA GLU A 9 -29.04 -14.74 13.56
C GLU A 9 -30.12 -14.82 12.47
N SER A 10 -30.72 -13.68 12.10
CA SER A 10 -31.86 -13.68 11.17
C SER A 10 -31.45 -13.58 9.70
N TYR A 11 -30.34 -12.91 9.37
CA TYR A 11 -29.92 -12.66 7.97
C TYR A 11 -28.38 -12.68 7.82
N PRO A 12 -27.74 -13.86 7.94
CA PRO A 12 -26.28 -13.99 7.86
C PRO A 12 -25.69 -13.47 6.55
N ASN A 13 -26.41 -13.60 5.43
CA ASN A 13 -25.96 -13.10 4.13
C ASN A 13 -25.92 -11.58 4.04
N ILE A 14 -26.86 -10.88 4.70
CA ILE A 14 -26.89 -9.41 4.74
C ILE A 14 -25.76 -8.88 5.63
N GLU A 15 -25.49 -9.57 6.74
CA GLU A 15 -24.35 -9.24 7.60
C GLU A 15 -23.02 -9.38 6.86
N ILE A 16 -22.84 -10.48 6.12
CA ILE A 16 -21.65 -10.69 5.28
C ILE A 16 -21.57 -9.61 4.20
N ALA A 17 -22.67 -9.28 3.53
CA ALA A 17 -22.69 -8.24 2.50
C ALA A 17 -22.32 -6.86 3.07
N ILE A 18 -22.86 -6.49 4.24
CA ILE A 18 -22.54 -5.24 4.94
C ILE A 18 -21.08 -5.26 5.41
N ARG A 19 -20.57 -6.39 5.91
CA ARG A 19 -19.17 -6.53 6.32
C ARG A 19 -18.22 -6.43 5.13
N ILE A 20 -18.55 -7.03 3.99
CA ILE A 20 -17.81 -6.88 2.74
C ILE A 20 -17.87 -5.43 2.27
N PHE A 21 -19.04 -4.80 2.32
CA PHE A 21 -19.23 -3.38 1.96
C PHE A 21 -18.45 -2.43 2.88
N LEU A 22 -18.32 -2.73 4.17
CA LEU A 22 -17.52 -1.96 5.12
C LEU A 22 -16.02 -2.24 5.00
N SER A 23 -15.62 -3.50 4.75
CA SER A 23 -14.21 -3.90 4.60
C SER A 23 -13.62 -3.50 3.24
N LYS A 24 -14.48 -3.37 2.22
CA LYS A 24 -14.18 -2.80 0.92
C LYS A 24 -14.55 -1.34 1.04
N PRO A 25 -13.69 -0.53 1.66
CA PRO A 25 -14.13 0.73 2.21
C PRO A 25 -14.70 1.59 1.09
N VAL A 26 -15.77 2.33 1.42
CA VAL A 26 -16.26 3.48 0.67
C VAL A 26 -15.19 4.59 0.52
N THR A 27 -13.94 4.33 0.95
CA THR A 27 -12.75 5.14 0.70
C THR A 27 -12.17 4.85 -0.68
N THR A 28 -13.01 4.79 -1.70
CA THR A 28 -12.59 4.94 -3.11
C THR A 28 -11.65 6.13 -3.22
N ALA A 29 -11.93 7.23 -2.52
CA ALA A 29 -11.06 8.41 -2.45
C ALA A 29 -9.61 8.12 -2.00
N SER A 30 -9.38 7.20 -1.06
CA SER A 30 -8.01 6.86 -0.62
C SER A 30 -7.30 6.03 -1.69
N ARG A 31 -7.98 5.01 -2.23
CA ARG A 31 -7.45 4.21 -3.36
C ARG A 31 -7.20 5.07 -4.59
N GLU A 32 -8.16 5.90 -4.99
CA GLU A 32 -8.08 6.82 -6.13
C GLU A 32 -6.96 7.83 -5.94
N ARG A 33 -6.76 8.37 -4.72
CA ARG A 33 -5.63 9.24 -4.40
C ARG A 33 -4.29 8.50 -4.57
N SER A 34 -4.18 7.28 -4.05
CA SER A 34 -2.96 6.46 -4.20
C SER A 34 -2.70 6.06 -5.66
N PHE A 35 -3.74 5.68 -6.42
CA PHE A 35 -3.63 5.37 -7.85
C PHE A 35 -3.32 6.61 -8.70
N SER A 36 -3.85 7.78 -8.34
CA SER A 36 -3.53 9.05 -9.00
C SER A 36 -2.07 9.43 -8.78
N LYS A 37 -1.56 9.31 -7.55
CA LYS A 37 -0.13 9.46 -7.25
C LYS A 37 0.72 8.46 -8.02
N LEU A 38 0.31 7.19 -8.06
CA LEU A 38 1.01 6.16 -8.83
C LEU A 38 1.01 6.47 -10.33
N LYS A 39 -0.08 7.00 -10.88
CA LYS A 39 -0.17 7.43 -12.27
C LYS A 39 0.82 8.58 -12.56
N LEU A 40 0.95 9.55 -11.66
CA LEU A 40 1.95 10.61 -11.77
C LEU A 40 3.38 10.06 -11.72
N ILE A 41 3.68 9.19 -10.75
CA ILE A 41 4.99 8.50 -10.63
C ILE A 41 5.32 7.70 -11.89
N LYS A 42 4.37 6.91 -12.39
CA LYS A 42 4.50 6.10 -13.62
C LYS A 42 4.74 6.97 -14.86
N THR A 43 4.10 8.14 -14.93
CA THR A 43 4.22 9.06 -16.06
C THR A 43 5.58 9.77 -16.02
N TYR A 44 6.01 10.21 -14.84
CA TYR A 44 7.30 10.86 -14.62
C TYR A 44 8.49 9.93 -14.90
N LEU A 45 8.40 8.66 -14.49
CA LEU A 45 9.47 7.66 -14.64
C LEU A 45 9.36 6.78 -15.89
N ARG A 46 8.46 7.12 -16.82
CA ARG A 46 8.07 6.25 -17.96
C ARG A 46 9.24 5.85 -18.86
N SER A 47 10.30 6.65 -18.93
CA SER A 47 11.49 6.33 -19.74
C SER A 47 12.49 5.39 -19.07
N THR A 48 12.38 5.12 -17.75
CA THR A 48 13.51 4.57 -16.98
C THR A 48 13.15 3.45 -16.00
N MET A 49 11.89 3.00 -15.91
CA MET A 49 11.47 2.01 -14.90
C MET A 49 11.00 0.66 -15.44
N ALA A 50 11.58 -0.41 -14.89
CA ALA A 50 11.08 -1.78 -15.00
C ALA A 50 9.86 -1.99 -14.09
N GLN A 51 8.98 -2.93 -14.49
CA GLN A 51 7.72 -3.22 -13.80
C GLN A 51 7.89 -3.60 -12.32
N GLU A 52 8.97 -4.31 -11.99
CA GLU A 52 9.31 -4.71 -10.62
C GLU A 52 9.57 -3.49 -9.72
N ARG A 53 10.33 -2.50 -10.21
CA ARG A 53 10.61 -1.26 -9.48
C ARG A 53 9.33 -0.44 -9.28
N LEU A 54 8.46 -0.40 -10.29
CA LEU A 54 7.17 0.29 -10.19
C LEU A 54 6.26 -0.34 -9.13
N SER A 55 6.20 -1.68 -9.09
CA SER A 55 5.42 -2.40 -8.07
C SER A 55 5.93 -2.13 -6.67
N SER A 56 7.25 -2.13 -6.48
CA SER A 56 7.89 -1.82 -5.20
C SER A 56 7.57 -0.40 -4.70
N ILE A 57 7.63 0.59 -5.59
CA ILE A 57 7.27 1.99 -5.25
C ILE A 57 5.77 2.15 -4.98
N ALA A 58 4.92 1.41 -5.70
CA ALA A 58 3.49 1.42 -5.46
C ALA A 58 3.16 0.93 -4.04
N ILE A 59 3.80 -0.14 -3.60
CA ILE A 59 3.65 -0.67 -2.24
C ILE A 59 4.10 0.36 -1.21
N LEU A 60 5.28 0.98 -1.39
CA LEU A 60 5.76 2.06 -0.52
C LEU A 60 4.81 3.26 -0.47
N SER A 61 4.17 3.59 -1.59
CA SER A 61 3.22 4.71 -1.67
C SER A 61 1.87 4.40 -1.00
N ILE A 62 1.45 3.13 -1.01
CA ILE A 62 0.23 2.67 -0.33
C ILE A 62 0.50 2.62 1.18
N GLU A 63 1.63 2.04 1.57
CA GLU A 63 2.07 1.89 2.95
C GLU A 63 2.87 3.11 3.45
N THR A 64 2.51 4.32 2.99
CA THR A 64 3.29 5.53 3.26
C THR A 64 3.39 5.84 4.76
N GLU A 65 2.41 5.44 5.56
CA GLU A 65 2.38 5.61 7.03
C GLU A 65 3.33 4.66 7.76
N ILE A 66 3.63 3.52 7.16
CA ILE A 66 4.62 2.56 7.65
C ILE A 66 6.00 2.99 7.16
N ALA A 67 6.09 3.40 5.90
CA ALA A 67 7.32 3.93 5.30
C ALA A 67 7.82 5.20 6.01
N SER A 68 6.92 6.05 6.53
CA SER A 68 7.31 7.25 7.29
C SER A 68 7.83 6.96 8.70
N LYS A 69 7.57 5.77 9.23
CA LYS A 69 8.11 5.29 10.52
C LYS A 69 9.45 4.57 10.34
N LEU A 70 9.87 4.35 9.10
CA LEU A 70 11.14 3.71 8.78
C LEU A 70 12.27 4.70 9.03
N ASP A 71 13.34 4.23 9.68
CA ASP A 71 14.56 5.03 9.80
C ASP A 71 15.32 5.01 8.47
N TYR A 72 15.38 6.17 7.82
CA TYR A 72 16.08 6.31 6.55
C TYR A 72 17.60 6.17 6.70
N GLU A 73 18.18 6.52 7.87
CA GLU A 73 19.62 6.36 8.09
C GLU A 73 20.01 4.88 8.10
N GLU A 74 19.28 4.04 8.84
CA GLU A 74 19.51 2.60 8.87
C GLU A 74 19.36 1.95 7.48
N VAL A 75 18.40 2.41 6.68
CA VAL A 75 18.19 1.90 5.31
C VAL A 75 19.32 2.33 4.39
N ILE A 76 19.83 3.56 4.53
CA ILE A 76 20.95 4.06 3.74
C ILE A 76 22.23 3.28 4.10
N ASP A 77 22.49 3.05 5.38
CA ASP A 77 23.65 2.29 5.83
C ASP A 77 23.60 0.84 5.36
N LYS A 78 22.45 0.16 5.51
CA LYS A 78 22.26 -1.19 4.96
C LYS A 78 22.42 -1.24 3.44
N PHE A 79 21.93 -0.23 2.73
CA PHE A 79 22.10 -0.15 1.29
C PHE A 79 23.57 0.06 0.91
N ALA A 80 24.27 0.94 1.61
CA ALA A 80 25.70 1.20 1.44
C ALA A 80 26.52 -0.08 1.67
N ASP A 81 26.26 -0.81 2.76
CA ASP A 81 26.91 -2.09 3.07
C ASP A 81 26.64 -3.15 1.99
N THR A 82 25.42 -3.23 1.50
CA THR A 82 25.03 -4.20 0.46
C THR A 82 25.68 -3.88 -0.90
N LYS A 83 25.84 -2.59 -1.21
CA LYS A 83 26.49 -2.13 -2.45
C LYS A 83 28.02 -2.25 -2.36
N ALA A 84 28.58 -1.98 -1.17
CA ALA A 84 30.00 -2.18 -0.88
C ALA A 84 30.41 -3.65 -0.98
N ARG A 85 29.55 -4.59 -0.56
CA ARG A 85 29.78 -6.04 -0.75
C ARG A 85 29.80 -6.50 -2.22
N LYS A 86 29.27 -5.73 -3.17
CA LYS A 86 29.44 -6.00 -4.61
C LYS A 86 30.76 -5.48 -5.17
N ILE A 87 31.48 -4.65 -4.42
CA ILE A 87 32.85 -4.23 -4.69
C ILE A 87 33.77 -5.12 -3.82
N SER A 88 33.85 -6.39 -4.18
CA SER A 88 35.01 -7.22 -3.84
C SER A 88 35.59 -7.69 -5.17
N LEU A 89 36.87 -7.33 -5.36
CA LEU A 89 37.78 -7.71 -6.45
C LEU A 89 37.51 -9.06 -7.09
#